data_AF-A0A6J0BTA2-F1
#
_entry.id   AF-A0A6J0BTA2-F1
#
_cell.length_a   1.000
_cell.length_b   1.000
_cell.length_c   1.000
_cell.angle_alpha   90.00
_cell.angle_beta   90.00
_cell.angle_gamma   90.00
#
_symmetry.space_group_name_H-M   'P 1'
#
loop_
_entity.id
_entity.type
_entity.pdbx_description
1 polymer ?
#
loop_
_entity_poly.entity_id
_entity_poly.type
_entity_poly.pdbx_seq_one_letter_code
_entity_poly.pdbx_strand_id
1 'polypeptide(L)'
;MGKFAVVLCLLAIVYGTSCSEADITKIVTRMILKVDREIIAIYNAQSAMADELDYVKSNASAIESTVNGTVVGMVSKYEAQWNTLVSSTSVDYDTCDVSWSDEYTKADALVDEICDCIECYVSSAESSCQTFSDYVDEAADFLLLKLRKIAAADDESIFNFYTDVTGAGSNITHEALLLNTVAAMENKFAKTSSDFSYKVFNCLNATAVVNFATAVKDYYIDAETCLTDLESSST
;
A
#
# COMPACT_ATOMS: atom_id res chain seq x y z
N MET A 1 -22.35 2.11 20.62
CA MET A 1 -21.72 0.92 21.27
C MET A 1 -21.77 0.90 22.80
N GLY A 2 -22.28 1.93 23.51
CA GLY A 2 -22.45 1.93 24.98
C GLY A 2 -23.53 0.99 25.58
N LYS A 3 -24.12 0.10 24.79
CA LYS A 3 -25.15 -0.86 25.26
C LYS A 3 -24.55 -2.14 25.88
N PHE A 4 -23.26 -2.41 25.65
CA PHE A 4 -22.58 -3.63 26.10
C PHE A 4 -22.29 -3.63 27.62
N ALA A 5 -21.76 -2.52 28.14
CA ALA A 5 -21.44 -2.38 29.57
C ALA A 5 -22.71 -2.20 30.44
N VAL A 6 -23.72 -1.50 29.94
CA VAL A 6 -24.97 -1.24 30.69
C VAL A 6 -25.78 -2.53 30.88
N VAL A 7 -25.80 -3.43 29.88
CA VAL A 7 -26.52 -4.73 30.00
C VAL A 7 -25.78 -5.71 30.93
N LEU A 8 -24.44 -5.72 30.91
CA LEU A 8 -23.62 -6.56 31.78
C LEU A 8 -23.62 -6.10 33.25
N CYS A 9 -23.50 -4.79 33.50
CA CYS A 9 -23.64 -4.25 34.86
C CYS A 9 -25.06 -4.41 35.41
N LEU A 10 -26.10 -4.27 34.56
CA LEU A 10 -27.47 -4.56 34.98
C LEU A 10 -27.69 -6.05 35.28
N LEU A 11 -27.04 -6.98 34.57
CA LEU A 11 -27.14 -8.41 34.88
C LEU A 11 -26.47 -8.76 36.21
N ALA A 12 -25.31 -8.19 36.53
CA ALA A 12 -24.62 -8.41 37.79
C ALA A 12 -25.33 -7.78 39.01
N ILE A 13 -25.90 -6.59 38.83
CA ILE A 13 -26.52 -5.81 39.90
C ILE A 13 -27.99 -6.22 40.11
N VAL A 14 -28.71 -6.66 39.07
CA VAL A 14 -30.10 -7.14 39.20
C VAL A 14 -30.15 -8.60 39.68
N TYR A 15 -29.14 -9.43 39.37
CA TYR A 15 -29.09 -10.84 39.79
C TYR A 15 -28.06 -11.08 40.89
N GLY A 16 -28.33 -10.59 42.10
CA GLY A 16 -27.67 -11.13 43.30
C GLY A 16 -28.00 -12.61 43.58
N THR A 17 -28.09 -13.48 42.56
CA THR A 17 -28.85 -14.74 42.60
C THR A 17 -28.12 -15.90 41.91
N SER A 18 -27.90 -16.97 42.67
CA SER A 18 -28.11 -18.39 42.31
C SER A 18 -28.21 -18.75 40.81
N CYS A 19 -27.15 -18.54 40.02
CA CYS A 19 -27.05 -19.21 38.72
C CYS A 19 -26.66 -20.66 38.93
N SER A 20 -27.34 -21.59 38.27
CA SER A 20 -26.86 -22.96 38.19
C SER A 20 -25.52 -22.95 37.44
N GLU A 21 -24.61 -23.88 37.76
CA GLU A 21 -23.33 -24.07 37.05
C GLU A 21 -23.52 -24.13 35.52
N ALA A 22 -24.66 -24.66 35.06
CA ALA A 22 -25.05 -24.72 33.66
C ALA A 22 -25.32 -23.35 33.02
N ASP A 23 -25.79 -22.36 33.76
CA ASP A 23 -26.06 -21.01 33.25
C ASP A 23 -24.77 -20.17 33.16
N ILE A 24 -23.87 -20.33 34.12
CA ILE A 24 -22.51 -19.74 34.09
C ILE A 24 -21.74 -20.29 32.89
N THR A 25 -21.74 -21.61 32.72
CA THR A 25 -21.07 -22.29 31.59
C THR A 25 -21.57 -21.78 30.23
N LYS A 26 -22.89 -21.57 30.07
CA LYS A 26 -23.47 -21.02 28.82
C LYS A 26 -23.04 -19.59 28.55
N ILE A 27 -22.97 -18.74 29.57
CA ILE A 27 -22.52 -17.34 29.43
C ILE A 27 -21.04 -17.31 29.01
N VAL A 28 -20.19 -18.07 29.72
CA VAL A 28 -18.75 -18.19 29.42
C VAL A 28 -18.53 -18.72 28.00
N THR A 29 -19.24 -19.77 27.59
CA THR A 29 -19.15 -20.33 26.24
C THR A 29 -19.53 -19.31 25.16
N ARG A 30 -20.58 -18.51 25.38
CA ARG A 30 -20.95 -17.45 24.42
C ARG A 30 -19.90 -16.34 24.34
N MET A 31 -19.24 -16.02 25.45
CA MET A 31 -18.16 -15.03 25.47
C MET A 31 -16.93 -15.55 24.71
N ILE A 32 -16.55 -16.81 24.94
CA ILE A 32 -15.46 -17.47 24.20
C ILE A 32 -15.74 -17.44 22.69
N LEU A 33 -16.92 -17.90 22.27
CA LEU A 33 -17.33 -17.90 20.86
C LEU A 33 -17.38 -16.51 20.24
N LYS A 34 -17.62 -15.46 21.04
CA LYS A 34 -17.64 -14.09 20.54
C LYS A 34 -16.22 -13.56 20.32
N VAL A 35 -15.31 -13.78 21.27
CA VAL A 35 -13.90 -13.37 21.12
C VAL A 35 -13.23 -14.13 19.98
N ASP A 36 -13.52 -15.42 19.83
CA ASP A 36 -13.02 -16.25 18.73
C ASP A 36 -13.42 -15.68 17.34
N ARG A 37 -14.66 -15.20 17.21
CA ARG A 37 -15.12 -14.52 15.98
C ARG A 37 -14.41 -13.18 15.73
N GLU A 38 -14.10 -12.43 16.77
CA GLU A 38 -13.39 -11.15 16.66
C GLU A 38 -11.93 -11.38 16.23
N ILE A 39 -11.25 -12.40 16.77
CA ILE A 39 -9.91 -12.81 16.34
C ILE A 39 -9.90 -13.24 14.87
N ILE A 40 -10.87 -14.05 14.43
CA ILE A 40 -10.99 -14.45 13.02
C ILE A 40 -11.18 -13.23 12.10
N ALA A 41 -12.04 -12.28 12.49
CA ALA A 41 -12.25 -11.06 11.71
C ALA A 41 -10.98 -10.21 11.58
N ILE A 42 -10.19 -10.12 12.65
CA ILE A 42 -8.91 -9.42 12.68
C ILE A 42 -7.89 -10.07 11.72
N TYR A 43 -7.71 -11.39 11.78
CA TYR A 43 -6.78 -12.08 10.87
C TYR A 43 -7.22 -11.99 9.41
N ASN A 44 -8.53 -12.03 9.14
CA ASN A 44 -9.04 -11.81 7.78
C ASN A 44 -8.72 -10.40 7.26
N ALA A 45 -8.80 -9.38 8.12
CA ALA A 45 -8.43 -8.01 7.73
C ALA A 45 -6.92 -7.87 7.44
N GLN A 46 -6.07 -8.55 8.22
CA GLN A 46 -4.63 -8.61 7.97
C GLN A 46 -4.30 -9.29 6.64
N SER A 47 -4.95 -10.42 6.35
CA SER A 47 -4.80 -11.09 5.04
C SER A 47 -5.23 -10.19 3.89
N ALA A 48 -6.38 -9.50 4.02
CA ALA A 48 -6.86 -8.59 2.99
C ALA A 48 -5.90 -7.41 2.75
N MET A 49 -5.27 -6.89 3.80
CA MET A 49 -4.25 -5.84 3.67
C MET A 49 -2.96 -6.34 3.01
N ALA A 50 -2.55 -7.57 3.27
CA ALA A 50 -1.42 -8.18 2.59
C ALA A 50 -1.69 -8.35 1.07
N ASP A 51 -2.87 -8.84 0.70
CA ASP A 51 -3.30 -8.97 -0.71
C ASP A 51 -3.30 -7.60 -1.43
N GLU A 52 -3.78 -6.56 -0.75
CA GLU A 52 -3.82 -5.20 -1.29
C GLU A 52 -2.41 -4.57 -1.40
N LEU A 53 -1.48 -4.89 -0.49
CA LEU A 53 -0.07 -4.49 -0.61
C LEU A 53 0.58 -5.15 -1.84
N ASP A 54 0.32 -6.43 -2.07
CA ASP A 54 0.82 -7.14 -3.25
C ASP A 54 0.25 -6.53 -4.55
N TYR A 55 -1.02 -6.13 -4.53
CA TYR A 55 -1.63 -5.39 -5.64
C TYR A 55 -0.93 -4.06 -5.92
N VAL A 56 -0.64 -3.27 -4.89
CA VAL A 56 0.11 -2.00 -4.99
C VAL A 56 1.49 -2.24 -5.62
N LYS A 57 2.24 -3.25 -5.16
CA LYS A 57 3.57 -3.60 -5.68
C LYS A 57 3.53 -4.06 -7.13
N SER A 58 2.56 -4.89 -7.49
CA SER A 58 2.40 -5.38 -8.86
C SER A 58 2.08 -4.23 -9.82
N ASN A 59 1.23 -3.29 -9.41
CA ASN A 59 0.91 -2.11 -10.21
C ASN A 59 2.11 -1.16 -10.34
N ALA A 60 2.86 -0.92 -9.26
CA ALA A 60 4.09 -0.14 -9.28
C ALA A 60 5.05 -0.68 -10.37
N SER A 61 5.33 -1.99 -10.30
CA SER A 61 6.23 -2.66 -11.23
C SER A 61 5.77 -2.57 -12.69
N ALA A 62 4.47 -2.72 -12.94
CA ALA A 62 3.90 -2.60 -14.29
C ALA A 62 4.02 -1.17 -14.84
N ILE A 63 3.86 -0.17 -13.99
CA ILE A 63 3.98 1.24 -14.35
C ILE A 63 5.45 1.59 -14.65
N GLU A 64 6.38 1.21 -13.79
CA GLU A 64 7.82 1.41 -14.01
C GLU A 64 8.27 0.79 -15.34
N SER A 65 7.84 -0.44 -15.62
CA SER A 65 8.12 -1.10 -16.90
C SER A 65 7.54 -0.33 -18.09
N THR A 66 6.37 0.28 -17.94
CA THR A 66 5.72 1.08 -19.00
C THR A 66 6.47 2.38 -19.26
N VAL A 67 6.89 3.07 -18.19
CA VAL A 67 7.67 4.31 -18.27
C VAL A 67 9.00 4.04 -18.94
N ASN A 68 9.74 3.04 -18.46
CA ASN A 68 11.01 2.64 -19.03
C ASN A 68 10.86 2.33 -20.53
N GLY A 69 9.88 1.49 -20.90
CA GLY A 69 9.61 1.15 -22.30
C GLY A 69 9.20 2.36 -23.16
N THR A 70 8.52 3.36 -22.58
CA THR A 70 8.08 4.55 -23.31
C THR A 70 9.21 5.55 -23.53
N VAL A 71 9.96 5.88 -22.47
CA VAL A 71 11.03 6.88 -22.51
C VAL A 71 12.22 6.35 -23.33
N VAL A 72 12.72 5.16 -22.99
CA VAL A 72 13.83 4.53 -23.71
C VAL A 72 13.41 4.16 -25.14
N GLY A 73 12.20 3.64 -25.31
CA GLY A 73 11.68 3.28 -26.64
C GLY A 73 11.56 4.47 -27.59
N MET A 74 11.35 5.70 -27.08
CA MET A 74 11.39 6.90 -27.91
C MET A 74 12.80 7.23 -28.41
N VAL A 75 13.82 7.15 -27.55
CA VAL A 75 15.22 7.36 -27.97
C VAL A 75 15.60 6.34 -29.04
N SER A 76 15.34 5.04 -28.79
CA SER A 76 15.66 3.97 -29.75
C SER A 76 14.94 4.12 -31.09
N LYS A 77 13.69 4.62 -31.08
CA LYS A 77 12.93 4.87 -32.31
C LYS A 77 13.61 5.95 -33.16
N TYR A 78 13.97 7.08 -32.56
CA TYR A 78 14.57 8.19 -33.29
C TYR A 78 16.02 7.89 -33.71
N GLU A 79 16.78 7.16 -32.91
CA GLU A 79 18.10 6.64 -33.29
C GLU A 79 18.01 5.73 -34.53
N ALA A 80 17.03 4.82 -34.58
CA ALA A 80 16.82 3.97 -35.75
C ALA A 80 16.45 4.76 -37.02
N GLN A 81 15.64 5.82 -36.87
CA GLN A 81 15.29 6.72 -37.98
C GLN A 81 16.53 7.50 -38.47
N TRP A 82 17.35 8.01 -37.56
CA TRP A 82 18.60 8.68 -37.88
C TRP A 82 19.58 7.77 -38.61
N ASN A 83 19.83 6.56 -38.09
CA ASN A 83 20.71 5.59 -38.72
C ASN A 83 20.24 5.22 -40.13
N THR A 84 18.92 5.13 -40.35
CA THR A 84 18.35 4.91 -41.68
C THR A 84 18.64 6.09 -42.61
N LEU A 85 18.40 7.32 -42.14
CA LEU A 85 18.65 8.55 -42.90
C LEU A 85 20.13 8.64 -43.31
N VAL A 86 21.06 8.55 -42.34
CA VAL A 86 22.51 8.60 -42.59
C VAL A 86 22.92 7.55 -43.62
N SER A 87 22.46 6.30 -43.48
CA SER A 87 22.81 5.22 -44.42
C SER A 87 22.30 5.43 -45.85
N SER A 88 21.28 6.28 -46.02
CA SER A 88 20.67 6.60 -47.32
C SER A 88 21.35 7.78 -48.02
N THR A 89 22.23 8.50 -47.31
CA THR A 89 22.86 9.73 -47.78
C THR A 89 24.33 9.51 -48.13
N SER A 90 24.88 10.34 -49.02
CA SER A 90 26.26 10.20 -49.52
C SER A 90 27.20 11.31 -49.04
N VAL A 91 26.69 12.20 -48.19
CA VAL A 91 27.37 13.39 -47.70
C VAL A 91 27.94 13.13 -46.32
N ASP A 92 29.03 13.83 -46.00
CA ASP A 92 29.63 13.80 -44.66
C ASP A 92 28.67 14.43 -43.65
N TYR A 93 28.22 13.63 -42.67
CA TYR A 93 27.16 13.97 -41.72
C TYR A 93 27.70 14.31 -40.32
N ASP A 94 29.03 14.26 -40.11
CA ASP A 94 29.68 14.43 -38.80
C ASP A 94 29.28 15.75 -38.11
N THR A 95 28.88 16.77 -38.88
CA THR A 95 28.43 18.07 -38.34
C THR A 95 26.96 18.12 -37.93
N CYS A 96 26.16 17.13 -38.33
CA CYS A 96 24.73 17.02 -38.05
C CYS A 96 24.41 15.88 -37.07
N ASP A 97 25.44 15.22 -36.51
CA ASP A 97 25.26 14.05 -35.66
C ASP A 97 24.49 14.36 -34.37
N VAL A 98 23.70 13.38 -33.95
CA VAL A 98 22.91 13.44 -32.71
C VAL A 98 23.61 12.57 -31.68
N SER A 99 23.91 13.16 -30.51
CA SER A 99 24.47 12.42 -29.38
C SER A 99 23.39 11.54 -28.71
N TRP A 100 23.09 10.40 -29.33
CA TRP A 100 22.10 9.45 -28.80
C TRP A 100 22.48 8.96 -27.40
N SER A 101 23.78 8.85 -27.09
CA SER A 101 24.26 8.50 -25.74
C SER A 101 23.85 9.50 -24.67
N ASP A 102 23.81 10.80 -24.99
CA ASP A 102 23.35 11.82 -24.05
C ASP A 102 21.83 11.75 -23.85
N GLU A 103 21.06 11.45 -24.91
CA GLU A 103 19.61 11.26 -24.80
C GLU A 103 19.24 9.99 -24.04
N TYR A 104 19.98 8.89 -24.17
CA TYR A 104 19.83 7.72 -23.29
C TYR A 104 20.15 8.06 -21.83
N THR A 105 21.22 8.83 -21.56
CA THR A 105 21.55 9.24 -20.19
C THR A 105 20.44 10.08 -19.55
N LYS A 106 19.81 10.99 -20.33
CA LYS A 106 18.66 11.78 -19.88
C LYS A 106 17.41 10.94 -19.68
N ALA A 107 17.18 9.96 -20.57
CA ALA A 107 16.09 8.99 -20.43
C ALA A 107 16.22 8.19 -19.13
N ASP A 108 17.41 7.65 -18.86
CA ASP A 108 17.70 6.87 -17.65
C ASP A 108 17.49 7.72 -16.40
N ALA A 109 18.01 8.95 -16.37
CA ALA A 109 17.79 9.86 -15.23
C ALA A 109 16.31 10.18 -14.98
N LEU A 110 15.50 10.33 -16.03
CA LEU A 110 14.06 10.54 -15.91
C LEU A 110 13.33 9.28 -15.43
N VAL A 111 13.73 8.10 -15.90
CA VAL A 111 13.20 6.81 -15.43
C VAL A 111 13.52 6.64 -13.94
N ASP A 112 14.76 6.88 -13.54
CA ASP A 112 15.21 6.79 -12.14
C ASP A 112 14.41 7.73 -11.23
N GLU A 113 14.21 9.00 -11.62
CA GLU A 113 13.40 9.96 -10.84
C GLU A 113 11.95 9.47 -10.62
N ILE A 114 11.34 8.89 -11.66
CA ILE A 114 9.98 8.36 -11.59
C ILE A 114 9.93 7.11 -10.70
N CYS A 115 10.89 6.19 -10.87
CA CYS A 115 11.03 4.98 -10.07
C CYS A 115 11.23 5.32 -8.58
N ASP A 116 12.16 6.22 -8.24
CA ASP A 116 12.40 6.67 -6.86
C ASP A 116 11.12 7.23 -6.20
N CYS A 117 10.33 7.99 -6.96
CA CYS A 117 9.04 8.52 -6.48
C CYS A 117 8.02 7.40 -6.23
N ILE A 118 7.93 6.41 -7.11
CA ILE A 118 7.04 5.24 -6.95
C ILE A 118 7.47 4.41 -5.73
N GLU A 119 8.76 4.12 -5.59
CA GLU A 119 9.34 3.39 -4.46
C GLU A 119 9.05 4.06 -3.11
N CYS A 120 9.09 5.40 -3.05
CA CYS A 120 8.71 6.15 -1.85
C CYS A 120 7.27 5.84 -1.41
N TYR A 121 6.33 5.72 -2.37
CA TYR A 121 4.93 5.39 -2.05
C TYR A 121 4.71 3.93 -1.70
N VAL A 122 5.40 3.00 -2.39
CA VAL A 122 5.40 1.57 -2.02
C VAL A 122 5.92 1.40 -0.59
N SER A 123 7.05 2.02 -0.26
CA SER A 123 7.64 1.98 1.09
C SER A 123 6.69 2.53 2.16
N SER A 124 5.95 3.61 1.86
CA SER A 124 4.95 4.16 2.76
C SER A 124 3.76 3.21 2.98
N ALA A 125 3.35 2.46 1.95
CA ALA A 125 2.30 1.44 2.05
C ALA A 125 2.78 0.24 2.88
N GLU A 126 4.00 -0.25 2.64
CA GLU A 126 4.62 -1.32 3.43
C GLU A 126 4.71 -0.97 4.91
N SER A 127 5.20 0.23 5.24
CA SER A 127 5.27 0.70 6.63
C SER A 127 3.89 0.75 7.29
N SER A 128 2.87 1.18 6.55
CA SER A 128 1.49 1.20 7.05
C SER A 128 0.93 -0.20 7.28
N CYS A 129 1.23 -1.14 6.37
CA CYS A 129 0.85 -2.54 6.50
C CYS A 129 1.56 -3.23 7.68
N GLN A 130 2.85 -2.99 7.85
CA GLN A 130 3.61 -3.53 8.99
C GLN A 130 3.05 -3.01 10.31
N THR A 131 2.81 -1.70 10.39
CA THR A 131 2.20 -1.09 11.59
C THR A 131 0.85 -1.75 11.87
N PHE A 132 0.02 -1.95 10.84
CA PHE A 132 -1.26 -2.67 11.01
C PHE A 132 -1.08 -4.08 11.54
N SER A 133 -0.16 -4.85 10.97
CA SER A 133 0.18 -6.20 11.43
C SER A 133 0.56 -6.22 12.90
N ASP A 134 1.45 -5.32 13.33
CA ASP A 134 1.93 -5.25 14.71
C ASP A 134 0.77 -4.99 15.70
N TYR A 135 -0.15 -4.08 15.35
CA TYR A 135 -1.33 -3.79 16.16
C TYR A 135 -2.35 -4.95 16.17
N VAL A 136 -2.47 -5.65 15.05
CA VAL A 136 -3.32 -6.85 14.95
C VAL A 136 -2.78 -7.95 15.86
N ASP A 137 -1.47 -8.21 15.82
CA ASP A 137 -0.83 -9.22 16.65
C ASP A 137 -0.98 -8.89 18.14
N GLU A 138 -0.79 -7.63 18.53
CA GLU A 138 -1.01 -7.17 19.91
C GLU A 138 -2.47 -7.36 20.35
N ALA A 139 -3.44 -7.02 19.49
CA ALA A 139 -4.85 -7.19 19.78
C ALA A 139 -5.24 -8.68 19.90
N ALA A 140 -4.72 -9.53 19.01
CA ALA A 140 -4.96 -10.96 19.01
C ALA A 140 -4.36 -11.62 20.26
N ASP A 141 -3.11 -11.31 20.61
CA ASP A 141 -2.44 -11.84 21.81
C ASP A 141 -3.18 -11.44 23.09
N PHE A 142 -3.64 -10.19 23.17
CA PHE A 142 -4.43 -9.71 24.30
C PHE A 142 -5.75 -10.49 24.44
N LEU A 143 -6.49 -10.66 23.33
CA LEU A 143 -7.75 -11.39 23.31
C LEU A 143 -7.56 -12.90 23.59
N LEU A 144 -6.49 -13.50 23.09
CA LEU A 144 -6.10 -14.89 23.37
C LEU A 144 -5.71 -15.09 24.84
N LEU A 145 -4.98 -14.15 25.43
CA LEU A 145 -4.66 -14.17 26.86
C LEU A 145 -5.94 -14.11 27.71
N LYS A 146 -6.91 -13.27 27.31
CA LYS A 146 -8.22 -13.21 27.97
C LYS A 146 -8.99 -14.53 27.85
N LEU A 147 -9.03 -15.13 26.66
CA LEU A 147 -9.65 -16.43 26.43
C LEU A 147 -9.01 -17.53 27.30
N ARG A 148 -7.68 -17.57 27.39
CA ARG A 148 -6.95 -18.56 28.22
C ARG A 148 -7.23 -18.39 29.70
N LYS A 149 -7.30 -17.15 30.21
CA LYS A 149 -7.68 -16.88 31.61
C LYS A 149 -9.10 -17.33 31.92
N ILE A 150 -10.04 -17.15 30.99
CA ILE A 150 -11.43 -17.58 31.15
C ILE A 150 -11.55 -19.11 31.05
N ALA A 151 -10.80 -19.75 30.15
CA ALA A 151 -10.84 -21.20 29.96
C ALA A 151 -10.13 -21.98 31.08
N ALA A 152 -9.18 -21.36 31.79
CA ALA A 152 -8.45 -21.94 32.92
C ALA A 152 -9.15 -21.71 34.28
N ALA A 153 -10.31 -21.05 34.30
CA ALA A 153 -10.99 -20.64 35.52
C ALA A 153 -11.91 -21.74 36.09
N ASP A 154 -11.74 -22.05 37.37
CA ASP A 154 -12.77 -22.57 38.29
C ASP A 154 -13.70 -21.43 38.78
N ASP A 155 -14.81 -21.75 39.47
CA ASP A 155 -15.88 -20.81 39.84
C ASP A 155 -15.38 -19.52 40.55
N GLU A 156 -14.29 -19.62 41.32
CA GLU A 156 -13.66 -18.50 42.05
C GLU A 156 -12.88 -17.56 41.12
N SER A 157 -12.30 -18.12 40.05
CA SER A 157 -11.60 -17.39 38.99
C SER A 157 -12.56 -16.65 38.04
N ILE A 158 -13.78 -17.17 37.86
CA ILE A 158 -14.87 -16.48 37.14
C ILE A 158 -15.32 -15.21 37.90
N PHE A 159 -15.40 -15.28 39.23
CA PHE A 159 -15.70 -14.12 40.08
C PHE A 159 -14.57 -13.08 40.05
N ASN A 160 -13.31 -13.50 40.09
CA ASN A 160 -12.16 -12.60 39.92
C ASN A 160 -12.14 -11.95 38.52
N PHE A 161 -12.44 -12.70 37.45
CA PHE A 161 -12.65 -12.13 36.11
C PHE A 161 -13.79 -11.11 36.09
N TYR A 162 -14.90 -11.40 36.78
CA TYR A 162 -16.03 -10.47 36.88
C TYR A 162 -15.63 -9.20 37.63
N THR A 163 -14.83 -9.30 38.69
CA THR A 163 -14.31 -8.17 39.47
C THR A 163 -13.28 -7.37 38.66
N ASP A 164 -12.48 -8.03 37.83
CA ASP A 164 -11.54 -7.43 36.88
C ASP A 164 -12.23 -6.82 35.65
N VAL A 165 -13.47 -7.19 35.34
CA VAL A 165 -14.28 -6.63 34.24
C VAL A 165 -15.22 -5.52 34.74
N THR A 166 -15.78 -5.65 35.94
CA THR A 166 -16.67 -4.66 36.58
C THR A 166 -15.91 -3.57 37.34
N GLY A 167 -14.75 -3.89 37.91
CA GLY A 167 -13.78 -2.92 38.41
C GLY A 167 -13.03 -2.20 37.28
N ALA A 168 -13.12 -2.70 36.05
CA ALA A 168 -12.43 -2.16 34.89
C ALA A 168 -13.37 -1.45 33.90
N GLY A 169 -13.96 -0.35 34.38
CA GLY A 169 -14.34 0.75 33.49
C GLY A 169 -13.19 1.19 32.55
N SER A 170 -11.94 0.81 32.84
CA SER A 170 -10.71 1.02 32.07
C SER A 170 -10.30 -0.10 31.10
N ASN A 171 -10.71 -1.37 31.29
CA ASN A 171 -10.26 -2.49 30.43
C ASN A 171 -11.23 -2.77 29.28
N ILE A 172 -12.53 -2.55 29.47
CA ILE A 172 -13.51 -2.57 28.36
C ILE A 172 -13.23 -1.41 27.38
N THR A 173 -12.69 -0.30 27.90
CA THR A 173 -12.20 0.82 27.08
C THR A 173 -10.97 0.42 26.27
N HIS A 174 -10.04 -0.35 26.83
CA HIS A 174 -8.84 -0.82 26.12
C HIS A 174 -9.16 -1.76 24.95
N GLU A 175 -10.07 -2.73 25.13
CA GLU A 175 -10.54 -3.63 24.06
C GLU A 175 -11.25 -2.86 22.93
N ALA A 176 -12.15 -1.94 23.30
CA ALA A 176 -12.83 -1.08 22.34
C ALA A 176 -11.86 -0.13 21.63
N LEU A 177 -10.82 0.34 22.34
CA LEU A 177 -9.74 1.14 21.77
C LEU A 177 -8.93 0.34 20.75
N LEU A 178 -8.53 -0.90 21.07
CA LEU A 178 -7.77 -1.77 20.16
C LEU A 178 -8.56 -2.07 18.88
N LEU A 179 -9.81 -2.50 18.99
CA LEU A 179 -10.67 -2.77 17.82
C LEU A 179 -10.94 -1.51 16.99
N ASN A 180 -11.15 -0.35 17.64
CA ASN A 180 -11.29 0.92 16.93
C ASN A 180 -9.99 1.36 16.25
N THR A 181 -8.82 1.08 16.85
CA THR A 181 -7.52 1.36 16.25
C THR A 181 -7.27 0.49 15.03
N VAL A 182 -7.55 -0.82 15.09
CA VAL A 182 -7.49 -1.74 13.95
C VAL A 182 -8.38 -1.22 12.82
N ALA A 183 -9.65 -0.91 13.09
CA ALA A 183 -10.56 -0.37 12.08
C ALA A 183 -10.11 1.00 11.52
N ALA A 184 -9.55 1.88 12.35
CA ALA A 184 -9.02 3.17 11.90
C ALA A 184 -7.79 3.00 10.99
N MET A 185 -6.92 2.03 11.29
CA MET A 185 -5.73 1.75 10.49
C MET A 185 -6.06 1.02 9.18
N GLU A 186 -7.03 0.10 9.19
CA GLU A 186 -7.59 -0.49 7.98
C GLU A 186 -8.10 0.62 7.03
N ASN A 187 -8.90 1.56 7.56
CA ASN A 187 -9.37 2.70 6.77
C ASN A 187 -8.22 3.60 6.27
N LYS A 188 -7.18 3.82 7.08
CA LYS A 188 -6.01 4.60 6.69
C LYS A 188 -5.24 3.92 5.55
N PHE A 189 -5.10 2.59 5.61
CA PHE A 189 -4.44 1.82 4.56
C PHE A 189 -5.29 1.75 3.29
N ALA A 190 -6.59 1.46 3.39
CA ALA A 190 -7.52 1.49 2.26
C ALA A 190 -7.51 2.85 1.55
N LYS A 191 -7.44 3.95 2.31
CA LYS A 191 -7.24 5.29 1.75
C LYS A 191 -5.87 5.43 1.06
N THR A 192 -4.80 4.93 1.68
CA THR A 192 -3.46 4.97 1.10
C THR A 192 -3.39 4.20 -0.23
N SER A 193 -4.03 3.03 -0.31
CA SER A 193 -4.13 2.25 -1.54
C SER A 193 -5.01 2.95 -2.58
N SER A 194 -6.19 3.46 -2.19
CA SER A 194 -7.04 4.23 -3.10
C SER A 194 -6.34 5.48 -3.64
N ASP A 195 -5.49 6.12 -2.83
CA ASP A 195 -4.70 7.30 -3.23
C ASP A 195 -3.43 6.90 -4.00
N PHE A 196 -3.03 5.63 -4.01
CA PHE A 196 -1.79 5.14 -4.62
C PHE A 196 -1.75 5.47 -6.11
N SER A 197 -2.80 5.11 -6.86
CA SER A 197 -2.88 5.40 -8.30
C SER A 197 -2.77 6.90 -8.60
N TYR A 198 -3.36 7.75 -7.76
CA TYR A 198 -3.26 9.20 -7.91
C TYR A 198 -1.85 9.73 -7.61
N LYS A 199 -1.21 9.20 -6.57
CA LYS A 199 0.15 9.56 -6.18
C LYS A 199 1.20 9.09 -7.19
N VAL A 200 1.06 7.87 -7.71
CA VAL A 200 1.88 7.36 -8.81
C VAL A 200 1.64 8.18 -10.08
N PHE A 201 0.40 8.55 -10.39
CA PHE A 201 0.13 9.47 -11.49
C PHE A 201 0.85 10.81 -11.33
N ASN A 202 1.02 11.32 -10.11
CA ASN A 202 1.81 12.52 -9.87
C ASN A 202 3.34 12.26 -9.98
N CYS A 203 3.81 11.05 -9.69
CA CYS A 203 5.21 10.64 -9.98
C CYS A 203 5.45 10.56 -11.48
N LEU A 204 4.48 10.05 -12.23
CA LEU A 204 4.42 10.11 -13.68
C LEU A 204 4.21 11.56 -14.08
N ASN A 205 5.26 12.37 -14.00
CA ASN A 205 5.24 13.75 -14.45
C ASN A 205 5.03 13.76 -15.97
N ALA A 206 3.77 13.66 -16.39
CA ALA A 206 3.38 13.55 -17.78
C ALA A 206 3.91 14.74 -18.59
N THR A 207 4.05 15.90 -17.95
CA THR A 207 4.71 17.06 -18.53
C THR A 207 6.20 16.81 -18.77
N ALA A 208 6.95 16.25 -17.81
CA ALA A 208 8.36 15.91 -18.02
C ALA A 208 8.55 14.85 -19.12
N VAL A 209 7.75 13.78 -19.11
CA VAL A 209 7.80 12.74 -20.16
C VAL A 209 7.46 13.31 -21.54
N VAL A 210 6.42 14.15 -21.65
CA VAL A 210 6.04 14.81 -22.90
C VAL A 210 7.11 15.81 -23.35
N ASN A 211 7.69 16.57 -22.42
CA ASN A 211 8.76 17.52 -22.73
C ASN A 211 10.03 16.79 -23.22
N PHE A 212 10.39 15.68 -22.58
CA PHE A 212 11.49 14.82 -23.02
C PHE A 212 11.22 14.27 -24.42
N ALA A 213 10.03 13.68 -24.63
CA ALA A 213 9.62 13.17 -25.95
C ALA A 213 9.69 14.24 -27.05
N THR A 214 9.25 15.46 -26.72
CA THR A 214 9.30 16.60 -27.64
C THR A 214 10.73 17.00 -27.94
N ALA A 215 11.59 17.10 -26.91
CA ALA A 215 13.00 17.45 -27.09
C ALA A 215 13.75 16.44 -27.97
N VAL A 216 13.60 15.13 -27.73
CA VAL A 216 14.21 14.08 -28.56
C VAL A 216 13.75 14.17 -30.01
N LYS A 217 12.44 14.42 -30.21
CA LYS A 217 11.89 14.63 -31.56
C LYS A 217 12.48 15.87 -32.24
N ASP A 218 12.55 16.99 -31.52
CA ASP A 218 13.06 18.25 -32.08
C ASP A 218 14.55 18.12 -32.44
N TYR A 219 15.36 17.45 -31.61
CA TYR A 219 16.76 17.13 -31.94
C TYR A 219 16.88 16.30 -33.23
N TYR A 220 16.02 15.29 -33.40
CA TYR A 220 15.98 14.52 -34.64
C TYR A 220 15.63 15.39 -35.86
N ILE A 221 14.63 16.28 -35.74
CA ILE A 221 14.20 17.17 -36.83
C ILE A 221 15.30 18.16 -37.22
N ASP A 222 16.00 18.73 -36.24
CA ASP A 222 17.10 19.66 -36.48
C ASP A 222 18.26 18.96 -37.20
N ALA A 223 18.58 17.72 -36.82
CA ALA A 223 19.59 16.89 -37.47
C ALA A 223 19.20 16.52 -38.91
N GLU A 224 17.95 16.12 -39.14
CA GLU A 224 17.41 15.84 -40.48
C GLU A 224 17.46 17.08 -41.38
N THR A 225 17.13 18.25 -40.85
CA THR A 225 17.20 19.53 -41.57
C THR A 225 18.64 19.88 -41.96
N CYS A 226 19.57 19.76 -41.00
CA CYS A 226 21.00 19.97 -41.23
C CYS A 226 21.52 19.09 -42.37
N LEU A 227 21.14 17.80 -42.37
CA LEU A 227 21.60 16.85 -43.36
C LEU A 227 21.02 17.14 -44.75
N THR A 228 19.74 17.52 -44.82
CA THR A 228 19.07 17.97 -46.06
C THR A 228 19.76 19.21 -46.66
N ASP A 229 20.14 20.17 -45.82
CA ASP A 229 20.85 21.38 -46.25
C ASP A 229 22.24 21.04 -46.82
N LEU A 230 22.97 20.11 -46.18
CA LEU A 230 24.26 19.62 -46.68
C LEU A 230 24.12 18.94 -48.04
N GLU A 231 23.14 18.04 -48.22
CA GLU A 231 22.88 17.39 -49.52
C GLU A 231 22.64 18.44 -50.61
N SER A 232 21.80 19.44 -50.34
CA SER A 232 21.46 20.50 -51.30
C SER A 232 22.65 21.37 -51.70
N SER A 233 23.63 21.53 -50.80
CA SER A 233 24.85 22.31 -51.06
C SER A 233 25.92 21.53 -51.85
N SER A 234 25.78 20.21 -51.92
CA SER A 234 26.74 19.29 -52.56
C SER A 234 26.41 18.92 -54.01
N THR A 235 25.17 19.20 -54.45
CA THR A 235 24.68 19.05 -55.84
C THR A 235 24.77 20.34 -56.65
#